data_AF-A0A8J7GE42-F1
#
_entry.id   AF-A0A8J7GE42-F1
#
_cell.length_a   1.000
_cell.length_b   1.000
_cell.length_c   1.000
_cell.angle_alpha   90.00
_cell.angle_beta   90.00
_cell.angle_gamma   90.00
#
_symmetry.space_group_name_H-M   'P 1'
#
loop_
_entity.id
_entity.type
_entity.pdbx_description
1 polymer ?
#
loop_
_entity_poly.entity_id
_entity_poly.type
_entity_poly.pdbx_seq_one_letter_code
_entity_poly.pdbx_strand_id
1 'polypeptide(L)'
;MRTHFAVSVALAAGLAGALVPGAPGLAAPPVVRACPGSGAGTMSSGSSVSASSVAALHGDVSSVMPPVVDTPPAPMTARDYLKPISALGELGPLGPWGPLSANGPLPGAAARLAPPLGAVDPLGPDGPLGAQGPLGVTAYCQTLPSTGGDYGRQLQLGGLWTVLGPMGPLGAMGPLGPLGPTGPLAGSRNAHGEYVDAGGRVRRTVAVPWPGGPDHVYGLVEDYPAGYALTLPGNDTSFTVRHTLPVGGSEAYPFASDTDQFVTVLVVPEKGFASLTWMTDCVFGTLTPARVHQLDTYEDVSYVCWFLPQVLPAAGALTDRFDLALTDGNGAPLASATSQTTPNWAQVRVPAGQSLRARVTARSSLSGPGDYRLVVVGSGPSFNATDIAGAHQVRQQPTTK
;
A
#
# COMPACT_ATOMS: atom_id res chain seq x y z
N MET A 1 2.20 64.82 20.43
CA MET A 1 1.04 64.15 19.80
C MET A 1 1.20 62.65 19.99
N ARG A 2 0.43 62.11 20.93
CA ARG A 2 0.31 60.69 21.27
C ARG A 2 -1.03 60.21 20.70
N THR A 3 -1.09 59.00 20.17
CA THR A 3 -2.32 58.20 20.15
C THR A 3 -1.97 56.75 19.88
N HIS A 4 -1.78 55.98 20.96
CA HIS A 4 -1.86 54.53 20.95
C HIS A 4 -3.33 54.16 21.20
N PHE A 5 -3.93 53.41 20.28
CA PHE A 5 -5.21 52.74 20.50
C PHE A 5 -4.93 51.40 21.19
N ALA A 6 -5.21 51.35 22.49
CA ALA A 6 -5.33 50.11 23.25
C ALA A 6 -6.82 49.75 23.30
N VAL A 7 -7.19 48.60 22.75
CA VAL A 7 -8.50 48.00 22.99
C VAL A 7 -8.27 46.78 23.87
N SER A 8 -8.62 46.94 25.15
CA SER A 8 -8.80 45.85 26.09
C SER A 8 -10.22 45.33 25.96
N VAL A 9 -10.39 44.02 25.76
CA VAL A 9 -11.64 43.32 26.06
C VAL A 9 -11.30 42.15 26.98
N ALA A 10 -11.92 42.17 28.15
CA ALA A 10 -11.78 41.19 29.20
C ALA A 10 -12.80 40.05 29.05
N LEU A 11 -12.36 38.86 29.50
CA LEU A 11 -13.07 37.70 30.03
C LEU A 11 -14.50 37.38 29.51
N ALA A 12 -14.61 36.17 28.95
CA ALA A 12 -15.68 35.25 29.32
C ALA A 12 -15.05 33.91 29.73
N ALA A 13 -15.10 33.64 31.04
CA ALA A 13 -14.84 32.33 31.62
C ALA A 13 -16.08 31.44 31.46
N GLY A 14 -15.87 30.15 31.21
CA GLY A 14 -16.88 29.13 31.43
C GLY A 14 -17.12 28.20 30.26
N LEU A 15 -16.34 27.12 30.19
CA LEU A 15 -16.83 25.80 29.79
C LEU A 15 -15.77 24.77 30.21
N ALA A 16 -15.99 24.20 31.39
CA ALA A 16 -15.35 22.97 31.80
C ALA A 16 -15.82 21.87 30.83
N GLY A 17 -14.97 21.51 29.87
CA GLY A 17 -15.15 20.34 29.03
C GLY A 17 -14.94 19.10 29.90
N ALA A 18 -16.03 18.46 30.29
CA ALA A 18 -16.01 17.14 30.88
C ALA A 18 -15.26 16.17 29.95
N LEU A 19 -14.33 15.41 30.51
CA LEU A 19 -13.87 14.15 29.93
C LEU A 19 -15.11 13.29 29.67
N VAL A 20 -15.36 12.96 28.39
CA VAL A 20 -16.33 11.91 28.02
C VAL A 20 -15.53 10.61 27.84
N PRO A 21 -15.48 9.73 28.85
CA PRO A 21 -15.03 8.36 28.63
C PRO A 21 -16.10 7.61 27.85
N GLY A 22 -15.73 7.10 26.68
CA GLY A 22 -16.60 6.26 25.84
C GLY A 22 -17.56 7.06 24.97
N ALA A 23 -17.12 7.40 23.75
CA ALA A 23 -18.05 7.81 22.72
C ALA A 23 -19.08 6.68 22.50
N PRO A 24 -20.39 6.94 22.58
CA PRO A 24 -21.42 5.96 22.26
C PRO A 24 -21.23 5.51 20.81
N GLY A 25 -21.29 4.19 20.60
CA GLY A 25 -21.02 3.54 19.32
C GLY A 25 -21.77 4.22 18.18
N LEU A 26 -21.01 4.91 17.32
CA LEU A 26 -21.50 5.33 16.01
C LEU A 26 -22.02 4.07 15.33
N ALA A 27 -23.28 4.10 14.88
CA ALA A 27 -23.87 3.00 14.14
C ALA A 27 -22.92 2.65 12.99
N ALA A 28 -22.50 1.38 12.94
CA ALA A 28 -21.58 0.93 11.91
C ALA A 28 -22.18 1.28 10.54
N PRO A 29 -21.39 1.89 9.63
CA PRO A 29 -21.88 2.19 8.29
C PRO A 29 -22.42 0.91 7.63
N PRO A 30 -23.40 1.02 6.72
CA PRO A 30 -23.94 -0.15 6.04
C PRO A 30 -22.79 -0.94 5.42
N VAL A 31 -22.61 -2.18 5.89
CA VAL A 31 -21.61 -3.10 5.35
C VAL A 31 -21.94 -3.30 3.88
N VAL A 32 -21.12 -2.72 3.01
CA VAL A 32 -21.14 -3.05 1.59
C VAL A 32 -20.75 -4.53 1.51
N ARG A 33 -21.76 -5.38 1.25
CA ARG A 33 -21.53 -6.80 0.97
C ARG A 33 -20.72 -6.90 -0.32
N ALA A 34 -20.09 -8.07 -0.53
CA ALA A 34 -19.43 -8.44 -1.78
C ALA A 34 -20.15 -7.82 -3.00
N CYS A 35 -19.37 -7.38 -3.99
CA CYS A 35 -19.88 -6.74 -5.20
C CYS A 35 -21.21 -7.35 -5.66
N PRO A 36 -22.30 -6.58 -5.81
CA PRO A 36 -23.62 -7.15 -6.09
C PRO A 36 -23.57 -8.12 -7.28
N GLY A 37 -24.01 -9.37 -7.09
CA GLY A 37 -23.94 -10.43 -8.10
C GLY A 37 -22.71 -11.35 -8.01
N SER A 38 -21.76 -11.05 -7.13
CA SER A 38 -20.71 -11.98 -6.71
C SER A 38 -21.33 -13.19 -6.04
N GLY A 39 -21.28 -14.35 -6.70
CA GLY A 39 -21.62 -15.62 -6.06
C GLY A 39 -20.82 -15.74 -4.76
N ALA A 40 -21.45 -16.25 -3.70
CA ALA A 40 -20.89 -16.25 -2.34
C ALA A 40 -19.70 -17.21 -2.13
N GLY A 41 -18.69 -17.17 -3.01
CA GLY A 41 -17.33 -17.43 -2.59
C GLY A 41 -16.98 -16.31 -1.62
N THR A 42 -16.68 -16.64 -0.38
CA THR A 42 -15.93 -15.74 0.49
C THR A 42 -14.59 -16.41 0.67
N MET A 43 -13.50 -15.69 0.42
CA MET A 43 -12.18 -16.13 0.88
C MET A 43 -12.32 -16.52 2.36
N SER A 44 -12.13 -17.81 2.67
CA SER A 44 -12.39 -18.34 4.00
C SER A 44 -11.50 -17.65 5.04
N SER A 45 -11.98 -17.48 6.26
CA SER A 45 -11.12 -17.08 7.38
C SER A 45 -9.91 -18.02 7.44
N GLY A 46 -8.69 -17.46 7.49
CA GLY A 46 -7.45 -18.23 7.44
C GLY A 46 -6.91 -18.51 6.02
N SER A 47 -7.57 -18.01 4.97
CA SER A 47 -6.98 -17.94 3.63
C SER A 47 -6.16 -16.67 3.44
N SER A 48 -5.15 -16.75 2.57
CA SER A 48 -4.27 -15.65 2.21
C SER A 48 -3.91 -15.67 0.74
N VAL A 49 -3.62 -14.52 0.17
CA VAL A 49 -2.92 -14.37 -1.13
C VAL A 49 -1.59 -13.71 -0.85
N SER A 50 -0.50 -14.18 -1.46
CA SER A 50 0.81 -13.57 -1.29
C SER A 50 1.62 -13.59 -2.58
N ALA A 51 2.70 -12.81 -2.62
CA ALA A 51 3.65 -12.86 -3.72
C ALA A 51 4.12 -14.30 -4.01
N SER A 52 4.34 -15.11 -2.97
CA SER A 52 4.73 -16.52 -3.13
C SER A 52 3.61 -17.40 -3.67
N SER A 53 2.36 -17.22 -3.21
CA SER A 53 1.25 -18.05 -3.72
C SER A 53 0.91 -17.72 -5.17
N VAL A 54 1.04 -16.45 -5.57
CA VAL A 54 0.91 -16.03 -6.97
C VAL A 54 2.06 -16.57 -7.82
N ALA A 55 3.31 -16.49 -7.34
CA ALA A 55 4.46 -17.05 -8.04
C ALA A 55 4.37 -18.58 -8.21
N ALA A 56 3.79 -19.28 -7.23
CA ALA A 56 3.59 -20.73 -7.26
C ALA A 56 2.60 -21.20 -8.35
N LEU A 57 1.82 -20.29 -8.94
CA LEU A 57 1.02 -20.61 -10.12
C LEU A 57 1.90 -20.86 -11.35
N HIS A 58 3.15 -20.39 -11.37
CA HIS A 58 4.03 -20.49 -12.55
C HIS A 58 3.39 -19.94 -13.84
N GLY A 59 2.52 -18.93 -13.71
CA GLY A 59 1.75 -18.35 -14.81
C GLY A 59 0.46 -19.11 -15.18
N ASP A 60 0.18 -20.26 -14.57
CA ASP A 60 -1.06 -20.99 -14.75
C ASP A 60 -2.20 -20.39 -13.92
N VAL A 61 -3.05 -19.63 -14.60
CA VAL A 61 -4.24 -18.98 -14.03
C VAL A 61 -5.53 -19.77 -14.28
N SER A 62 -5.45 -21.02 -14.74
CA SER A 62 -6.64 -21.83 -15.07
C SER A 62 -7.55 -22.11 -13.87
N SER A 63 -6.99 -22.12 -12.66
CA SER A 63 -7.74 -22.31 -11.42
C SER A 63 -8.39 -21.02 -10.88
N VAL A 64 -8.04 -19.86 -11.44
CA VAL A 64 -8.48 -18.56 -10.94
C VAL A 64 -9.88 -18.27 -11.44
N MET A 65 -10.76 -17.91 -10.51
CA MET A 65 -12.15 -17.55 -10.75
C MET A 65 -12.40 -16.12 -10.24
N PRO A 66 -13.11 -15.26 -10.97
CA PRO A 66 -13.53 -15.44 -12.37
C PRO A 66 -12.34 -15.74 -13.30
N PRO A 67 -12.53 -16.54 -14.38
CA PRO A 67 -11.46 -16.93 -15.27
C PRO A 67 -10.67 -15.73 -15.78
N VAL A 68 -9.34 -15.86 -15.76
CA VAL A 68 -8.46 -14.89 -16.40
C VAL A 68 -8.24 -15.35 -17.84
N VAL A 69 -8.95 -14.71 -18.77
CA VAL A 69 -8.95 -15.01 -20.19
C VAL A 69 -8.03 -14.03 -20.91
N ASP A 70 -6.99 -14.58 -21.53
CA ASP A 70 -6.17 -13.81 -22.46
C ASP A 70 -7.05 -13.48 -23.68
N THR A 71 -7.53 -12.24 -23.78
CA THR A 71 -8.32 -11.77 -24.93
C THR A 71 -7.36 -11.18 -25.98
N PRO A 72 -7.14 -11.85 -27.13
CA PRO A 72 -6.42 -11.24 -28.24
C PRO A 72 -7.24 -10.07 -28.81
N PRO A 73 -6.63 -9.05 -29.44
CA PRO A 73 -5.23 -8.93 -29.86
C PRO A 73 -4.44 -7.94 -28.99
N ALA A 74 -4.63 -7.95 -27.67
CA ALA A 74 -3.87 -7.07 -26.80
C ALA A 74 -2.36 -7.39 -26.87
N PRO A 75 -1.47 -6.37 -26.93
CA PRO A 75 -0.01 -6.57 -26.97
C PRO A 75 0.56 -7.19 -25.70
N MET A 76 -0.23 -7.23 -24.62
CA MET A 76 0.07 -7.92 -23.37
C MET A 76 -1.16 -8.71 -22.91
N THR A 77 -0.92 -9.92 -22.46
CA THR A 77 -1.90 -10.79 -21.80
C THR A 77 -1.92 -10.53 -20.29
N ALA A 78 -2.98 -10.93 -19.60
CA ALA A 78 -3.03 -10.79 -18.14
C ALA A 78 -1.85 -11.53 -17.46
N ARG A 79 -1.43 -12.66 -18.03
CA ARG A 79 -0.26 -13.44 -17.57
C ARG A 79 1.06 -12.69 -17.68
N ASP A 80 1.20 -11.75 -18.61
CA ASP A 80 2.41 -10.94 -18.73
C ASP A 80 2.64 -10.06 -17.48
N TYR A 81 1.57 -9.73 -16.75
CA TYR A 81 1.64 -9.02 -15.47
C TYR A 81 2.07 -9.88 -14.27
N LEU A 82 2.40 -11.16 -14.50
CA LEU A 82 3.03 -12.03 -13.49
C LEU A 82 4.55 -12.12 -13.68
N LYS A 83 5.09 -11.56 -14.77
CA LYS A 83 6.52 -11.62 -15.07
C LYS A 83 7.34 -10.75 -14.10
N PRO A 84 8.63 -11.07 -13.87
CA PRO A 84 9.51 -10.29 -12.98
C PRO A 84 9.72 -8.83 -13.36
N ILE A 85 9.48 -8.46 -14.63
CA ILE A 85 9.61 -7.08 -15.14
C ILE A 85 8.26 -6.35 -15.24
N SER A 86 7.20 -6.93 -14.68
CA SER A 86 5.84 -6.39 -14.77
C SER A 86 5.50 -5.48 -13.59
N ALA A 87 4.21 -5.13 -13.45
CA ALA A 87 3.71 -4.33 -12.34
C ALA A 87 3.89 -4.98 -10.95
N LEU A 88 3.99 -6.31 -10.86
CA LEU A 88 4.37 -7.00 -9.62
C LEU A 88 5.89 -7.15 -9.46
N GLY A 89 6.63 -6.89 -10.53
CA GLY A 89 8.07 -7.03 -10.58
C GLY A 89 8.83 -6.04 -9.72
N GLU A 90 10.11 -6.31 -9.49
CA GLU A 90 11.02 -5.40 -8.78
C GLU A 90 11.31 -4.10 -9.53
N LEU A 91 11.11 -4.10 -10.84
CA LEU A 91 11.21 -2.91 -11.68
C LEU A 91 9.86 -2.18 -11.82
N GLY A 92 8.81 -2.75 -11.24
CA GLY A 92 7.46 -2.19 -11.23
C GLY A 92 7.24 -1.18 -10.10
N PRO A 93 5.99 -0.73 -9.91
CA PRO A 93 5.60 0.26 -8.90
C PRO A 93 5.75 -0.21 -7.44
N LEU A 94 6.02 -1.50 -7.21
CA LEU A 94 6.26 -2.04 -5.86
C LEU A 94 7.74 -2.09 -5.49
N GLY A 95 8.64 -1.85 -6.45
CA GLY A 95 10.08 -1.92 -6.26
C GLY A 95 10.71 -0.64 -5.71
N PRO A 96 12.05 -0.58 -5.64
CA PRO A 96 12.80 0.54 -5.05
C PRO A 96 12.79 1.82 -5.89
N TRP A 97 12.19 1.78 -7.09
CA TRP A 97 11.92 2.96 -7.94
C TRP A 97 10.43 3.25 -8.07
N GLY A 98 9.59 2.43 -7.44
CA GLY A 98 8.17 2.65 -7.40
C GLY A 98 7.81 3.85 -6.53
N PRO A 99 6.57 4.34 -6.63
CA PRO A 99 6.14 5.54 -5.91
C PRO A 99 6.11 5.39 -4.38
N LEU A 100 6.14 4.16 -3.86
CA LEU A 100 6.21 3.89 -2.42
C LEU A 100 7.64 3.91 -1.86
N SER A 101 8.65 3.97 -2.72
CA SER A 101 10.05 3.96 -2.31
C SER A 101 10.54 5.35 -1.85
N ALA A 102 11.77 5.38 -1.36
CA ALA A 102 12.59 6.54 -1.02
C ALA A 102 12.91 7.41 -2.24
N ASN A 103 12.73 6.87 -3.45
CA ASN A 103 12.85 7.61 -4.70
C ASN A 103 11.48 8.08 -5.23
N GLY A 104 10.38 7.65 -4.61
CA GLY A 104 9.02 8.04 -4.94
C GLY A 104 8.59 9.37 -4.30
N PRO A 105 7.31 9.77 -4.45
CA PRO A 105 6.74 10.96 -3.79
C PRO A 105 6.57 10.81 -2.26
N LEU A 106 6.65 9.61 -1.71
CA LEU A 106 6.38 9.32 -0.31
C LEU A 106 7.33 9.93 0.77
N PRO A 107 8.66 10.01 0.57
CA PRO A 107 9.64 10.40 1.60
C PRO A 107 9.67 11.91 1.93
N GLY A 108 8.68 12.68 1.52
CA GLY A 108 8.41 13.99 2.12
C GLY A 108 9.46 15.06 1.82
N ALA A 109 9.65 15.40 0.54
CA ALA A 109 10.12 16.73 0.14
C ALA A 109 9.58 17.06 -1.26
N ALA A 110 8.99 18.25 -1.42
CA ALA A 110 8.62 18.91 -2.68
C ALA A 110 7.29 18.55 -3.40
N ALA A 111 6.71 17.36 -3.31
CA ALA A 111 5.43 17.11 -4.00
C ALA A 111 4.20 17.39 -3.11
N ARG A 112 3.94 18.68 -2.80
CA ARG A 112 2.59 19.11 -2.41
C ARG A 112 1.68 18.97 -3.62
N LEU A 113 1.21 17.75 -3.90
CA LEU A 113 0.20 17.53 -4.94
C LEU A 113 -1.18 17.86 -4.36
N ALA A 114 -1.53 19.16 -4.32
CA ALA A 114 -2.92 19.63 -4.43
C ALA A 114 -3.01 21.18 -4.52
N PRO A 115 -3.92 21.75 -5.33
CA PRO A 115 -4.19 21.48 -6.76
C PRO A 115 -4.18 22.80 -7.61
N PRO A 116 -4.47 22.77 -8.93
CA PRO A 116 -5.87 22.85 -9.35
C PRO A 116 -6.17 21.85 -10.49
N LEU A 117 -6.34 20.57 -10.16
CA LEU A 117 -7.36 19.79 -10.84
C LEU A 117 -8.69 20.31 -10.25
N GLY A 118 -9.55 20.90 -11.09
CA GLY A 118 -10.65 21.76 -10.66
C GLY A 118 -11.44 21.23 -9.45
N ALA A 119 -11.46 22.01 -8.37
CA ALA A 119 -12.45 22.01 -7.28
C ALA A 119 -12.88 20.68 -6.60
N VAL A 120 -12.23 19.54 -6.82
CA VAL A 120 -12.54 18.31 -6.09
C VAL A 120 -11.71 18.26 -4.81
N ASP A 121 -12.37 18.44 -3.67
CA ASP A 121 -11.78 18.18 -2.34
C ASP A 121 -11.42 16.68 -2.24
N PRO A 122 -10.14 16.30 -2.04
CA PRO A 122 -9.74 14.90 -1.93
C PRO A 122 -10.41 14.16 -0.74
N LEU A 123 -10.89 14.88 0.26
CA LEU A 123 -11.67 14.36 1.39
C LEU A 123 -13.17 14.65 1.26
N GLY A 124 -13.59 15.24 0.14
CA GLY A 124 -14.99 15.51 -0.17
C GLY A 124 -15.72 14.30 -0.73
N PRO A 125 -17.05 14.39 -0.90
CA PRO A 125 -17.90 13.30 -1.40
C PRO A 125 -17.60 12.87 -2.84
N ASP A 126 -16.98 13.75 -3.64
CA ASP A 126 -16.54 13.49 -5.01
C ASP A 126 -15.04 13.12 -5.09
N GLY A 127 -14.35 13.13 -3.95
CA GLY A 127 -12.93 12.77 -3.85
C GLY A 127 -12.69 11.26 -3.97
N PRO A 128 -11.42 10.82 -3.96
CA PRO A 128 -11.06 9.41 -4.09
C PRO A 128 -11.64 8.50 -3.00
N LEU A 129 -11.96 9.06 -1.82
CA LEU A 129 -12.58 8.34 -0.71
C LEU A 129 -14.11 8.40 -0.72
N GLY A 130 -14.70 9.23 -1.58
CA GLY A 130 -16.15 9.41 -1.68
C GLY A 130 -16.84 8.33 -2.52
N ALA A 131 -18.17 8.40 -2.60
CA ALA A 131 -18.98 7.38 -3.27
C ALA A 131 -18.75 7.26 -4.78
N GLN A 132 -18.20 8.30 -5.42
CA GLN A 132 -17.81 8.30 -6.82
C GLN A 132 -16.31 7.97 -7.03
N GLY A 133 -15.54 7.89 -5.95
CA GLY A 133 -14.13 7.55 -5.99
C GLY A 133 -13.89 6.06 -6.28
N PRO A 134 -12.62 5.64 -6.38
CA PRO A 134 -12.25 4.23 -6.63
C PRO A 134 -12.76 3.23 -5.59
N LEU A 135 -13.15 3.71 -4.40
CA LEU A 135 -13.76 2.92 -3.33
C LEU A 135 -15.30 2.90 -3.40
N GLY A 136 -15.90 3.63 -4.33
CA GLY A 136 -17.35 3.58 -4.58
C GLY A 136 -17.75 2.22 -5.14
N VAL A 137 -18.93 1.71 -4.75
CA VAL A 137 -19.43 0.40 -5.22
C VAL A 137 -19.45 0.32 -6.75
N THR A 138 -19.94 1.35 -7.44
CA THR A 138 -19.96 1.38 -8.91
C THR A 138 -18.55 1.32 -9.48
N ALA A 139 -17.65 2.18 -9.02
CA ALA A 139 -16.28 2.23 -9.51
C ALA A 139 -15.54 0.90 -9.26
N TYR A 140 -15.61 0.39 -8.03
CA TYR A 140 -14.90 -0.80 -7.61
C TYR A 140 -15.49 -2.09 -8.21
N CYS A 141 -16.81 -2.25 -8.18
CA CYS A 141 -17.47 -3.51 -8.56
C CYS A 141 -17.85 -3.61 -10.03
N GLN A 142 -18.03 -2.49 -10.72
CA GLN A 142 -18.54 -2.47 -12.09
C GLN A 142 -17.51 -1.85 -13.04
N THR A 143 -17.07 -0.62 -12.79
CA THR A 143 -16.18 0.12 -13.69
C THR A 143 -14.78 -0.49 -13.76
N LEU A 144 -14.20 -0.87 -12.62
CA LEU A 144 -12.86 -1.46 -12.57
C LEU A 144 -12.78 -2.78 -13.37
N PRO A 145 -13.70 -3.75 -13.19
CA PRO A 145 -13.75 -4.94 -14.06
C PRO A 145 -14.08 -4.63 -15.53
N SER A 146 -14.96 -3.65 -15.81
CA SER A 146 -15.37 -3.38 -17.19
C SER A 146 -14.30 -2.68 -18.03
N THR A 147 -13.47 -1.85 -17.40
CA THR A 147 -12.41 -1.08 -18.07
C THR A 147 -11.09 -1.82 -18.12
N GLY A 148 -10.74 -2.55 -17.06
CA GLY A 148 -9.49 -3.31 -17.00
C GLY A 148 -9.62 -4.77 -17.43
N GLY A 149 -10.82 -5.22 -17.82
CA GLY A 149 -11.11 -6.63 -18.12
C GLY A 149 -10.74 -7.53 -16.93
N ASP A 150 -10.16 -8.69 -17.23
CA ASP A 150 -9.77 -9.66 -16.22
C ASP A 150 -8.64 -9.14 -15.31
N TYR A 151 -7.72 -8.32 -15.85
CA TYR A 151 -6.73 -7.64 -15.01
C TYR A 151 -7.40 -6.71 -14.00
N GLY A 152 -8.32 -5.86 -14.47
CA GLY A 152 -9.12 -4.97 -13.63
C GLY A 152 -9.89 -5.72 -12.56
N ARG A 153 -10.52 -6.85 -12.91
CA ARG A 153 -11.20 -7.71 -11.95
C ARG A 153 -10.25 -8.21 -10.86
N GLN A 154 -9.07 -8.67 -11.26
CA GLN A 154 -8.08 -9.27 -10.36
C GLN A 154 -7.27 -8.23 -9.55
N LEU A 155 -7.52 -6.93 -9.73
CA LEU A 155 -7.09 -5.88 -8.80
C LEU A 155 -7.98 -5.79 -7.55
N GLN A 156 -9.14 -6.44 -7.53
CA GLN A 156 -10.00 -6.49 -6.35
C GLN A 156 -9.39 -7.35 -5.23
N LEU A 157 -9.99 -7.31 -4.03
CA LEU A 157 -9.58 -8.12 -2.88
C LEU A 157 -9.60 -9.61 -3.25
N GLY A 158 -8.60 -10.35 -2.79
CA GLY A 158 -8.41 -11.77 -3.10
C GLY A 158 -7.94 -12.08 -4.52
N GLY A 159 -7.73 -11.06 -5.36
CA GLY A 159 -7.21 -11.19 -6.73
C GLY A 159 -5.69 -11.34 -6.82
N LEU A 160 -5.21 -11.77 -8.00
CA LEU A 160 -3.78 -11.97 -8.29
C LEU A 160 -2.95 -10.70 -8.12
N TRP A 161 -3.52 -9.55 -8.48
CA TRP A 161 -2.85 -8.24 -8.47
C TRP A 161 -3.40 -7.33 -7.36
N THR A 162 -4.07 -7.90 -6.35
CA THR A 162 -4.78 -7.14 -5.34
C THR A 162 -3.93 -6.08 -4.61
N VAL A 163 -2.63 -6.32 -4.44
CA VAL A 163 -1.68 -5.36 -3.86
C VAL A 163 -1.55 -4.05 -4.67
N LEU A 164 -1.84 -4.08 -5.97
CA LEU A 164 -1.86 -2.93 -6.87
C LEU A 164 -3.23 -2.25 -6.93
N GLY A 165 -4.26 -2.85 -6.33
CA GLY A 165 -5.63 -2.42 -6.46
C GLY A 165 -5.98 -1.17 -5.63
N PRO A 166 -7.21 -0.64 -5.79
CA PRO A 166 -7.67 0.57 -5.10
C PRO A 166 -7.64 0.50 -3.56
N MET A 167 -7.68 -0.71 -3.00
CA MET A 167 -7.60 -0.99 -1.55
C MET A 167 -6.22 -1.47 -1.10
N GLY A 168 -5.25 -1.52 -2.02
CA GLY A 168 -3.88 -1.88 -1.73
C GLY A 168 -3.01 -0.67 -1.36
N PRO A 169 -1.72 -0.90 -1.09
CA PRO A 169 -0.72 0.14 -0.82
C PRO A 169 -0.62 1.29 -1.83
N LEU A 170 -0.95 1.06 -3.10
CA LEU A 170 -0.92 2.10 -4.14
C LEU A 170 -2.26 2.83 -4.32
N GLY A 171 -3.31 2.37 -3.66
CA GLY A 171 -4.67 2.87 -3.83
C GLY A 171 -5.03 4.05 -2.93
N ALA A 172 -6.32 4.39 -2.89
CA ALA A 172 -6.83 5.52 -2.12
C ALA A 172 -6.69 5.34 -0.60
N MET A 173 -6.68 4.08 -0.14
CA MET A 173 -6.44 3.69 1.25
C MET A 173 -4.96 3.62 1.62
N GLY A 174 -4.06 3.70 0.63
CA GLY A 174 -2.63 3.59 0.84
C GLY A 174 -1.96 4.91 1.19
N PRO A 175 -0.65 4.87 1.51
CA PRO A 175 0.14 6.05 1.87
C PRO A 175 0.29 7.11 0.76
N LEU A 176 -0.02 6.77 -0.50
CA LEU A 176 -0.04 7.73 -1.62
C LEU A 176 -1.41 8.40 -1.81
N GLY A 177 -2.45 7.88 -1.15
CA GLY A 177 -3.80 8.39 -1.22
C GLY A 177 -4.03 9.61 -0.31
N PRO A 178 -5.28 10.11 -0.25
CA PRO A 178 -5.64 11.27 0.56
C PRO A 178 -5.42 11.08 2.08
N LEU A 179 -5.40 9.83 2.54
CA LEU A 179 -5.19 9.47 3.95
C LEU A 179 -3.72 9.46 4.35
N GLY A 180 -2.83 9.47 3.37
CA GLY A 180 -1.41 9.25 3.58
C GLY A 180 -0.58 10.51 3.79
N PRO A 181 0.73 10.32 4.04
CA PRO A 181 1.67 11.40 4.36
C PRO A 181 1.89 12.41 3.22
N THR A 182 1.41 12.13 2.01
CA THR A 182 1.42 13.06 0.86
C THR A 182 0.05 13.71 0.59
N GLY A 183 -0.98 13.35 1.36
CA GLY A 183 -2.35 13.83 1.20
C GLY A 183 -2.60 15.24 1.75
N PRO A 184 -3.85 15.74 1.69
CA PRO A 184 -4.22 17.09 2.16
C PRO A 184 -3.93 17.34 3.65
N LEU A 185 -3.83 16.29 4.46
CA LEU A 185 -3.52 16.39 5.90
C LEU A 185 -2.02 16.29 6.22
N ALA A 186 -1.15 16.19 5.21
CA ALA A 186 0.29 15.95 5.38
C ALA A 186 1.00 16.96 6.29
N GLY A 187 0.51 18.21 6.35
CA GLY A 187 1.07 19.30 7.17
C GLY A 187 0.76 19.19 8.66
N SER A 188 -0.09 18.25 9.07
CA SER A 188 -0.54 18.10 10.45
C SER A 188 0.11 16.90 11.12
N ARG A 189 1.42 16.67 10.96
CA ARG A 189 2.13 15.52 11.54
C ARG A 189 3.23 15.91 12.53
N ASN A 190 3.43 15.11 13.57
CA ASN A 190 4.53 15.27 14.52
C ASN A 190 5.84 14.61 14.01
N ALA A 191 6.92 14.72 14.79
CA ALA A 191 8.24 14.16 14.42
C ALA A 191 8.27 12.63 14.35
N HIS A 192 7.31 11.95 14.97
CA HIS A 192 7.17 10.50 14.92
C HIS A 192 6.37 10.03 13.71
N GLY A 193 5.67 10.94 13.01
CA GLY A 193 4.85 10.62 11.83
C GLY A 193 3.35 10.52 12.11
N GLU A 194 2.92 10.75 13.36
CA GLU A 194 1.50 10.76 13.72
C GLU A 194 0.81 12.04 13.29
N TYR A 195 -0.44 11.94 12.86
CA TYR A 195 -1.26 13.14 12.64
C TYR A 195 -1.69 13.74 13.97
N VAL A 196 -1.70 15.07 14.04
CA VAL A 196 -2.09 15.84 15.22
C VAL A 196 -3.10 16.93 14.86
N ASP A 197 -4.03 17.21 15.76
CA ASP A 197 -4.93 18.35 15.65
C ASP A 197 -4.23 19.69 15.99
N ALA A 198 -4.97 20.80 15.93
CA ALA A 198 -4.45 22.12 16.27
C ALA A 198 -3.97 22.24 17.73
N GLY A 199 -4.43 21.36 18.62
CA GLY A 199 -4.00 21.29 20.01
C GLY A 199 -2.85 20.30 20.25
N GLY A 200 -2.29 19.70 19.19
CA GLY A 200 -1.22 18.72 19.28
C GLY A 200 -1.67 17.32 19.71
N ARG A 201 -2.98 17.05 19.77
CA ARG A 201 -3.49 15.71 20.12
C ARG A 201 -3.44 14.79 18.91
N VAL A 202 -3.01 13.56 19.13
CA VAL A 202 -2.93 12.53 18.09
C VAL A 202 -4.33 12.26 17.53
N ARG A 203 -4.41 12.24 16.20
CA ARG A 203 -5.59 11.90 15.41
C ARG A 203 -5.24 10.70 14.54
N ARG A 204 -6.00 9.61 14.65
CA ARG A 204 -5.78 8.40 13.84
C ARG A 204 -6.84 8.18 12.76
N THR A 205 -7.92 8.94 12.80
CA THR A 205 -9.03 8.77 11.85
C THR A 205 -9.54 10.09 11.29
N VAL A 206 -10.17 10.00 10.12
CA VAL A 206 -10.86 11.11 9.46
C VAL A 206 -12.24 10.67 8.99
N ALA A 207 -13.24 11.52 9.23
CA ALA A 207 -14.58 11.36 8.70
C ALA A 207 -14.64 12.01 7.31
N VAL A 208 -15.18 11.29 6.34
CA VAL A 208 -15.37 11.71 4.95
C VAL A 208 -16.87 11.70 4.66
N PRO A 209 -17.44 12.80 4.15
CA PRO A 209 -18.86 12.86 3.80
C PRO A 209 -19.26 11.79 2.78
N TRP A 210 -20.33 11.05 3.07
CA TRP A 210 -20.87 10.03 2.18
C TRP A 210 -22.29 10.39 1.71
N PRO A 211 -22.54 10.51 0.39
CA PRO A 211 -23.87 10.85 -0.12
C PRO A 211 -24.97 9.88 0.35
N GLY A 212 -26.03 10.42 0.97
CA GLY A 212 -27.21 9.66 1.37
C GLY A 212 -27.02 8.76 2.61
N GLY A 213 -25.94 8.95 3.37
CA GLY A 213 -25.64 8.18 4.58
C GLY A 213 -24.83 8.96 5.62
N PRO A 214 -24.44 8.31 6.73
CA PRO A 214 -23.49 8.88 7.67
C PRO A 214 -22.09 8.98 7.04
N ASP A 215 -21.26 9.88 7.58
CA ASP A 215 -19.86 9.97 7.19
C ASP A 215 -19.14 8.63 7.36
N HIS A 216 -18.25 8.33 6.41
CA HIS A 216 -17.37 7.19 6.51
C HIS A 216 -16.11 7.56 7.28
N VAL A 217 -15.75 6.77 8.27
CA VAL A 217 -14.55 6.97 9.08
C VAL A 217 -13.43 6.10 8.53
N TYR A 218 -12.32 6.73 8.15
CA TYR A 218 -11.14 6.09 7.62
C TYR A 218 -9.95 6.27 8.57
N GLY A 219 -9.11 5.24 8.70
CA GLY A 219 -7.81 5.36 9.37
C GLY A 219 -6.85 6.20 8.54
N LEU A 220 -6.13 7.11 9.18
CA LEU A 220 -5.05 7.88 8.54
C LEU A 220 -3.84 6.96 8.38
N VAL A 221 -3.07 7.13 7.30
CA VAL A 221 -1.89 6.29 7.06
C VAL A 221 -0.65 7.00 7.61
N GLU A 222 -0.17 6.58 8.78
CA GLU A 222 1.04 7.17 9.38
C GLU A 222 2.35 6.62 8.76
N ASP A 223 3.45 7.35 8.91
CA ASP A 223 4.80 6.92 8.49
C ASP A 223 5.78 6.98 9.66
N TYR A 224 6.03 5.81 10.26
CA TYR A 224 6.81 5.67 11.49
C TYR A 224 8.27 5.30 11.21
N PRO A 225 9.23 5.85 11.98
CA PRO A 225 10.51 5.20 12.15
C PRO A 225 10.34 3.90 12.96
N ALA A 226 11.07 2.85 12.61
CA ALA A 226 10.94 1.53 13.24
C ALA A 226 10.99 1.54 14.77
N GLY A 227 11.92 2.28 15.36
CA GLY A 227 12.05 2.37 16.82
C GLY A 227 10.80 2.92 17.51
N TYR A 228 10.02 3.78 16.86
CA TYR A 228 8.74 4.26 17.37
C TYR A 228 7.61 3.26 17.10
N ALA A 229 7.57 2.68 15.90
CA ALA A 229 6.55 1.69 15.55
C ALA A 229 6.51 0.50 16.53
N LEU A 230 7.67 0.10 17.07
CA LEU A 230 7.80 -0.99 18.04
C LEU A 230 7.29 -0.64 19.45
N THR A 231 7.18 0.64 19.79
CA THR A 231 6.68 1.08 21.11
C THR A 231 5.18 1.31 21.13
N LEU A 232 4.52 1.35 19.96
CA LEU A 232 3.10 1.62 19.85
C LEU A 232 2.27 0.46 20.42
N PRO A 233 1.44 0.71 21.45
CA PRO A 233 0.50 -0.28 21.95
C PRO A 233 -0.65 -0.41 20.97
N GLY A 234 -0.63 -1.46 20.12
CA GLY A 234 -1.73 -1.74 19.21
C GLY A 234 -1.84 -0.72 18.08
N ASN A 235 -0.88 -0.77 17.15
CA ASN A 235 -1.04 -0.05 15.89
C ASN A 235 -2.27 -0.57 15.14
N ASP A 236 -2.92 0.27 14.33
CA ASP A 236 -4.05 -0.17 13.52
C ASP A 236 -3.58 -0.78 12.19
N THR A 237 -4.46 -0.88 11.19
CA THR A 237 -4.13 -1.44 9.88
C THR A 237 -3.76 -0.38 8.84
N SER A 238 -3.36 0.83 9.23
CA SER A 238 -3.12 1.96 8.33
C SER A 238 -1.80 2.63 8.64
N PHE A 239 -0.67 2.00 8.33
CA PHE A 239 0.63 2.59 8.63
C PHE A 239 1.75 2.12 7.72
N THR A 240 2.84 2.88 7.74
CA THR A 240 4.12 2.51 7.12
C THR A 240 5.24 2.56 8.15
N VAL A 241 6.26 1.73 7.95
CA VAL A 241 7.46 1.72 8.79
C VAL A 241 8.70 1.76 7.91
N ARG A 242 9.62 2.68 8.20
CA ARG A 242 10.95 2.72 7.59
C ARG A 242 11.97 2.08 8.51
N HIS A 243 12.77 1.15 7.98
CA HIS A 243 13.82 0.49 8.74
C HIS A 243 15.00 0.03 7.87
N THR A 244 16.08 -0.30 8.55
CA THR A 244 17.32 -0.85 8.01
C THR A 244 17.65 -2.09 8.81
N LEU A 245 17.83 -3.22 8.15
CA LEU A 245 18.20 -4.49 8.79
C LEU A 245 19.54 -4.99 8.26
N PRO A 246 20.43 -5.52 9.12
CA PRO A 246 21.56 -6.30 8.63
C PRO A 246 21.03 -7.57 7.93
N VAL A 247 21.79 -8.11 6.97
CA VAL A 247 21.47 -9.40 6.36
C VAL A 247 21.35 -10.49 7.44
N GLY A 248 20.28 -11.28 7.40
CA GLY A 248 19.89 -12.24 8.43
C GLY A 248 19.11 -11.64 9.61
N GLY A 249 19.08 -10.30 9.73
CA GLY A 249 18.30 -9.58 10.72
C GLY A 249 16.80 -9.66 10.45
N SER A 250 16.02 -9.58 11.53
CA SER A 250 14.55 -9.65 11.46
C SER A 250 13.93 -8.72 12.50
N GLU A 251 12.80 -8.10 12.14
CA GLU A 251 12.01 -7.26 13.05
C GLU A 251 10.52 -7.55 12.87
N ALA A 252 9.73 -7.46 13.95
CA ALA A 252 8.30 -7.78 13.94
C ALA A 252 7.44 -6.67 14.53
N TYR A 253 6.58 -6.08 13.70
CA TYR A 253 5.72 -4.97 14.08
C TYR A 253 4.33 -5.45 14.49
N PRO A 254 3.90 -5.24 15.75
CA PRO A 254 2.57 -5.61 16.21
C PRO A 254 1.52 -4.60 15.74
N PHE A 255 0.35 -5.10 15.38
CA PHE A 255 -0.82 -4.30 15.05
C PHE A 255 -2.11 -5.09 15.28
N ALA A 256 -3.27 -4.46 15.19
CA ALA A 256 -4.56 -5.10 15.35
C ALA A 256 -5.58 -4.54 14.35
N SER A 257 -6.51 -5.40 13.94
CA SER A 257 -7.69 -4.96 13.20
C SER A 257 -8.80 -4.56 14.16
N ASP A 258 -9.41 -3.41 13.98
CA ASP A 258 -10.59 -2.98 14.75
C ASP A 258 -11.91 -3.49 14.15
N THR A 259 -11.88 -3.90 12.89
CA THR A 259 -13.03 -4.30 12.08
C THR A 259 -12.76 -5.61 11.33
N ASP A 260 -13.81 -6.23 10.82
CA ASP A 260 -13.69 -7.34 9.88
C ASP A 260 -13.28 -6.78 8.51
N GLN A 261 -12.08 -7.08 8.05
CA GLN A 261 -11.54 -6.53 6.81
C GLN A 261 -10.48 -7.43 6.16
N PHE A 262 -10.10 -7.11 4.93
CA PHE A 262 -8.82 -7.56 4.38
C PHE A 262 -7.71 -6.60 4.80
N VAL A 263 -6.55 -7.16 5.15
CA VAL A 263 -5.32 -6.42 5.42
C VAL A 263 -4.28 -6.83 4.39
N THR A 264 -3.71 -5.84 3.70
CA THR A 264 -2.60 -6.01 2.77
C THR A 264 -1.32 -5.50 3.41
N VAL A 265 -0.29 -6.34 3.45
CA VAL A 265 1.04 -5.99 3.95
C VAL A 265 2.04 -6.14 2.81
N LEU A 266 2.83 -5.10 2.57
CA LEU A 266 3.84 -5.02 1.51
C LEU A 266 5.19 -4.61 2.10
N VAL A 267 6.26 -5.26 1.64
CA VAL A 267 7.63 -4.86 1.90
C VAL A 267 8.22 -4.28 0.62
N VAL A 268 8.51 -2.98 0.65
CA VAL A 268 9.16 -2.25 -0.44
C VAL A 268 10.66 -2.18 -0.13
N PRO A 269 11.55 -2.79 -0.92
CA PRO A 269 12.98 -2.54 -0.80
C PRO A 269 13.25 -1.08 -1.19
N GLU A 270 14.13 -0.39 -0.44
CA GLU A 270 14.47 1.02 -0.71
C GLU A 270 15.74 1.17 -1.55
N LYS A 271 16.52 0.09 -1.69
CA LYS A 271 17.75 0.02 -2.50
C LYS A 271 17.61 -0.96 -3.65
N GLY A 272 18.25 -0.64 -4.77
CA GLY A 272 18.24 -1.44 -5.98
C GLY A 272 19.50 -1.26 -6.83
N PHE A 273 19.67 -2.06 -7.87
CA PHE A 273 20.84 -2.09 -8.73
C PHE A 273 21.23 -0.71 -9.30
N ALA A 274 20.24 0.12 -9.65
CA ALA A 274 20.45 1.50 -10.10
C ALA A 274 20.68 2.54 -8.98
N SER A 275 20.56 2.18 -7.69
CA SER A 275 20.98 3.07 -6.58
C SER A 275 22.50 3.07 -6.40
N LEU A 276 23.22 2.30 -7.21
CA LEU A 276 24.66 2.32 -7.24
C LEU A 276 25.12 3.41 -8.21
N THR A 277 25.75 4.45 -7.65
CA THR A 277 26.30 5.62 -8.36
C THR A 277 27.16 5.27 -9.59
N TRP A 278 27.75 4.07 -9.64
CA TRP A 278 28.54 3.61 -10.79
C TRP A 278 27.72 3.37 -12.05
N MET A 279 26.40 3.13 -11.98
CA MET A 279 25.57 2.99 -13.17
C MET A 279 25.27 4.35 -13.82
N THR A 280 25.03 5.39 -13.02
CA THR A 280 25.00 6.77 -13.55
C THR A 280 26.33 7.14 -14.20
N ASP A 281 27.47 6.73 -13.63
CA ASP A 281 28.78 6.97 -14.23
C ASP A 281 29.06 6.08 -15.46
N CYS A 282 28.54 4.85 -15.53
CA CYS A 282 28.68 3.99 -16.71
C CYS A 282 27.79 4.44 -17.88
N VAL A 283 26.52 4.75 -17.61
CA VAL A 283 25.53 5.12 -18.63
C VAL A 283 25.67 6.58 -19.05
N PHE A 284 25.95 7.50 -18.12
CA PHE A 284 26.09 8.93 -18.42
C PHE A 284 27.55 9.40 -18.47
N GLY A 285 28.49 8.77 -17.77
CA GLY A 285 29.91 9.18 -17.79
C GLY A 285 30.67 8.84 -19.09
N THR A 286 30.13 7.95 -19.93
CA THR A 286 30.64 7.71 -21.30
C THR A 286 29.94 8.56 -22.37
N LEU A 287 28.85 9.24 -22.02
CA LEU A 287 28.20 10.22 -22.88
C LEU A 287 28.77 11.60 -22.58
N THR A 288 29.81 12.00 -23.33
CA THR A 288 30.20 13.40 -23.35
C THR A 288 28.99 14.27 -23.71
N PRO A 289 28.88 15.52 -23.20
CA PRO A 289 27.75 16.42 -23.50
C PRO A 289 27.43 16.56 -25.00
N ALA A 290 28.43 16.31 -25.86
CA ALA A 290 28.29 16.31 -27.31
C ALA A 290 27.41 15.17 -27.88
N ARG A 291 27.18 14.06 -27.16
CA ARG A 291 26.31 12.95 -27.61
C ARG A 291 24.92 12.93 -27.01
N VAL A 292 24.69 13.68 -25.92
CA VAL A 292 23.35 13.78 -25.29
C VAL A 292 22.34 14.49 -26.22
N HIS A 293 22.83 15.35 -27.12
CA HIS A 293 22.02 15.99 -28.15
C HIS A 293 21.66 15.11 -29.37
N GLN A 294 22.08 13.84 -29.41
CA GLN A 294 21.72 12.91 -30.49
C GLN A 294 20.72 11.81 -30.08
N LEU A 295 20.32 11.75 -28.81
CA LEU A 295 19.33 10.79 -28.32
C LEU A 295 17.92 11.39 -28.45
N ASP A 296 17.50 11.72 -29.67
CA ASP A 296 16.19 12.33 -29.95
C ASP A 296 15.07 11.28 -30.10
N THR A 297 15.36 9.97 -29.97
CA THR A 297 14.34 8.91 -30.12
C THR A 297 14.35 7.89 -28.99
N TYR A 298 13.15 7.47 -28.58
CA TYR A 298 12.87 6.44 -27.56
C TYR A 298 13.54 5.07 -27.87
N GLU A 299 13.91 4.84 -29.14
CA GLU A 299 14.57 3.61 -29.58
C GLU A 299 16.02 3.49 -29.10
N ASP A 300 16.75 4.59 -28.91
CA ASP A 300 18.17 4.54 -28.50
C ASP A 300 18.37 4.26 -27.01
N VAL A 301 17.45 4.72 -26.15
CA VAL A 301 17.44 4.36 -24.72
C VAL A 301 17.11 2.87 -24.55
N SER A 302 16.27 2.33 -25.42
CA SER A 302 15.91 0.92 -25.45
C SER A 302 17.13 0.02 -25.74
N TYR A 303 18.09 0.48 -26.56
CA TYR A 303 19.30 -0.28 -26.91
C TYR A 303 20.26 -0.50 -25.73
N VAL A 304 20.38 0.48 -24.81
CA VAL A 304 21.21 0.34 -23.60
C VAL A 304 20.58 -0.68 -22.63
N CYS A 305 19.25 -0.75 -22.57
CA CYS A 305 18.52 -1.75 -21.78
C CYS A 305 18.64 -3.18 -22.34
N TRP A 306 18.83 -3.35 -23.65
CA TRP A 306 19.00 -4.67 -24.27
C TRP A 306 20.38 -5.32 -24.01
N PHE A 307 21.42 -4.52 -23.73
CA PHE A 307 22.77 -5.03 -23.42
C PHE A 307 23.01 -5.33 -21.93
N LEU A 308 22.22 -4.72 -21.03
CA LEU A 308 22.31 -4.95 -19.59
C LEU A 308 22.19 -6.43 -19.14
N PRO A 309 21.37 -7.30 -19.76
CA PRO A 309 21.26 -8.71 -19.37
C PRO A 309 22.55 -9.52 -19.54
N GLN A 310 23.49 -9.08 -20.38
CA GLN A 310 24.74 -9.80 -20.62
C GLN A 310 25.85 -9.46 -19.61
N VAL A 311 25.71 -8.36 -18.87
CA VAL A 311 26.69 -7.88 -17.87
C VAL A 311 26.15 -7.98 -16.44
N LEU A 312 24.82 -8.06 -16.29
CA LEU A 312 24.18 -8.44 -15.03
C LEU A 312 24.62 -9.87 -14.68
N PRO A 313 25.11 -10.13 -13.45
CA PRO A 313 25.41 -11.50 -13.05
C PRO A 313 24.16 -12.34 -13.26
N ALA A 314 24.32 -13.41 -14.04
CA ALA A 314 23.28 -14.41 -14.24
C ALA A 314 22.75 -14.82 -12.85
N ALA A 315 21.50 -14.45 -12.54
CA ALA A 315 20.81 -14.71 -11.28
C ALA A 315 21.12 -13.82 -10.04
N GLY A 316 21.69 -12.63 -10.19
CA GLY A 316 21.77 -11.66 -9.09
C GLY A 316 20.43 -10.95 -8.79
N ALA A 317 20.11 -10.71 -7.53
CA ALA A 317 18.97 -9.90 -7.13
C ALA A 317 19.14 -8.45 -7.64
N LEU A 318 18.11 -7.87 -8.27
CA LEU A 318 18.14 -6.47 -8.71
C LEU A 318 17.93 -5.50 -7.54
N THR A 319 17.51 -6.02 -6.39
CA THR A 319 17.17 -5.23 -5.20
C THR A 319 17.55 -5.98 -3.93
N ASP A 320 17.54 -5.26 -2.80
CA ASP A 320 17.62 -5.91 -1.50
C ASP A 320 16.44 -6.86 -1.29
N ARG A 321 16.69 -8.03 -0.71
CA ARG A 321 15.68 -9.08 -0.54
C ARG A 321 15.21 -9.15 0.90
N PHE A 322 13.90 -9.11 1.07
CA PHE A 322 13.25 -9.22 2.35
C PHE A 322 12.16 -10.28 2.32
N ASP A 323 12.10 -11.12 3.34
CA ASP A 323 11.01 -12.05 3.57
C ASP A 323 9.94 -11.40 4.44
N LEU A 324 8.68 -11.72 4.17
CA LEU A 324 7.54 -11.28 4.95
C LEU A 324 6.86 -12.50 5.58
N ALA A 325 6.60 -12.44 6.87
CA ALA A 325 5.73 -13.39 7.57
C ALA A 325 4.67 -12.64 8.38
N LEU A 326 3.40 -13.00 8.20
CA LEU A 326 2.27 -12.54 9.00
C LEU A 326 1.87 -13.63 9.98
N THR A 327 1.73 -13.25 11.24
CA THR A 327 1.28 -14.14 12.32
C THR A 327 0.16 -13.50 13.12
N ASP A 328 -0.66 -14.29 13.80
CA ASP A 328 -1.63 -13.79 14.76
C ASP A 328 -0.97 -13.41 16.11
N GLY A 329 -1.77 -12.92 17.06
CA GLY A 329 -1.30 -12.58 18.41
C GLY A 329 -0.69 -13.74 19.20
N ASN A 330 -0.97 -14.99 18.82
CA ASN A 330 -0.41 -16.19 19.42
C ASN A 330 0.84 -16.70 18.67
N GLY A 331 1.24 -16.05 17.57
CA GLY A 331 2.35 -16.45 16.72
C GLY A 331 2.00 -17.52 15.69
N ALA A 332 0.72 -17.87 15.50
CA ALA A 332 0.32 -18.81 14.46
C ALA A 332 0.46 -18.15 13.07
N PRO A 333 0.97 -18.87 12.05
CA PRO A 333 1.17 -18.30 10.72
C PRO A 333 -0.17 -18.00 10.04
N LEU A 334 -0.28 -16.80 9.48
CA LEU A 334 -1.42 -16.34 8.68
C LEU A 334 -1.08 -16.26 7.19
N ALA A 335 0.14 -15.81 6.87
CA ALA A 335 0.66 -15.74 5.51
C ALA A 335 2.19 -15.62 5.52
N SER A 336 2.83 -15.97 4.42
CA SER A 336 4.24 -15.68 4.18
C SER A 336 4.51 -15.36 2.71
N ALA A 337 5.51 -14.53 2.47
CA ALA A 337 6.00 -14.19 1.14
C ALA A 337 7.53 -14.18 1.15
N THR A 338 8.09 -14.92 0.20
CA THR A 338 9.52 -15.27 0.07
C THR A 338 9.99 -15.22 -1.39
N SER A 339 9.22 -14.54 -2.25
CA SER A 339 9.42 -14.43 -3.69
C SER A 339 10.82 -13.91 -4.03
N GLN A 340 11.38 -14.46 -5.10
CA GLN A 340 12.71 -14.11 -5.63
C GLN A 340 12.65 -13.13 -6.80
N THR A 341 11.46 -12.77 -7.26
CA THR A 341 11.28 -12.02 -8.51
C THR A 341 10.36 -10.81 -8.37
N THR A 342 9.72 -10.68 -7.21
CA THR A 342 8.76 -9.62 -6.90
C THR A 342 8.97 -9.15 -5.46
N PRO A 343 8.70 -7.88 -5.14
CA PRO A 343 8.57 -7.42 -3.77
C PRO A 343 7.58 -8.30 -2.99
N ASN A 344 7.88 -8.55 -1.71
CA ASN A 344 7.10 -9.49 -0.91
C ASN A 344 5.90 -8.80 -0.29
N TRP A 345 4.72 -9.37 -0.54
CA TRP A 345 3.45 -8.90 -0.02
C TRP A 345 2.54 -10.06 0.33
N ALA A 346 1.58 -9.81 1.22
CA ALA A 346 0.52 -10.74 1.56
C ALA A 346 -0.79 -9.98 1.85
N GLN A 347 -1.92 -10.58 1.49
CA GLN A 347 -3.25 -10.13 1.84
C GLN A 347 -3.99 -11.24 2.58
N VAL A 348 -4.55 -10.89 3.73
CA VAL A 348 -5.26 -11.81 4.63
C VAL A 348 -6.61 -11.23 5.03
N ARG A 349 -7.61 -12.10 5.24
CA ARG A 349 -8.88 -11.69 5.88
C ARG A 349 -8.71 -11.77 7.39
N VAL A 350 -9.01 -10.66 8.06
CA VAL A 350 -8.75 -10.45 9.49
C VAL A 350 -10.04 -10.06 10.21
N PRO A 351 -10.53 -10.89 11.14
CA PRO A 351 -11.58 -10.52 12.08
C PRO A 351 -11.28 -9.28 12.92
N ALA A 352 -12.34 -8.57 13.31
CA ALA A 352 -12.29 -7.49 14.29
C ALA A 352 -11.67 -7.97 15.61
N GLY A 353 -10.81 -7.14 16.20
CA GLY A 353 -10.10 -7.42 17.44
C GLY A 353 -8.91 -8.38 17.30
N GLN A 354 -8.68 -8.99 16.14
CA GLN A 354 -7.54 -9.88 15.97
C GLN A 354 -6.22 -9.10 15.98
N SER A 355 -5.32 -9.48 16.88
CA SER A 355 -3.93 -9.01 16.89
C SER A 355 -3.09 -9.75 15.85
N LEU A 356 -2.17 -9.04 15.22
CA LEU A 356 -1.27 -9.52 14.19
C LEU A 356 0.17 -9.05 14.47
N ARG A 357 1.13 -9.73 13.83
CA ARG A 357 2.50 -9.27 13.72
C ARG A 357 2.98 -9.44 12.29
N ALA A 358 3.52 -8.38 11.72
CA ALA A 358 4.24 -8.41 10.45
C ALA A 358 5.74 -8.48 10.71
N ARG A 359 6.34 -9.62 10.41
CA ARG A 359 7.79 -9.83 10.50
C ARG A 359 8.44 -9.65 9.15
N VAL A 360 9.48 -8.82 9.12
CA VAL A 360 10.35 -8.62 7.96
C VAL A 360 11.73 -9.18 8.28
N THR A 361 12.30 -9.98 7.37
CA THR A 361 13.65 -10.54 7.52
C THR A 361 14.49 -10.17 6.31
N ALA A 362 15.62 -9.50 6.50
CA ALA A 362 16.54 -9.20 5.40
C ALA A 362 17.29 -10.48 5.00
N ARG A 363 17.04 -10.97 3.79
CA ARG A 363 17.66 -12.20 3.25
C ARG A 363 19.00 -11.91 2.58
N SER A 364 19.06 -10.85 1.79
CA SER A 364 20.27 -10.41 1.11
C SER A 364 20.20 -8.91 0.86
N SER A 365 21.36 -8.27 0.74
CA SER A 365 21.46 -6.87 0.34
C SER A 365 22.62 -6.67 -0.62
N LEU A 366 22.47 -5.72 -1.52
CA LEU A 366 23.47 -5.34 -2.51
C LEU A 366 24.65 -4.56 -1.90
N SER A 367 24.44 -3.86 -0.78
CA SER A 367 25.42 -2.89 -0.27
C SER A 367 25.40 -2.72 1.27
N GLY A 368 25.33 -3.83 2.00
CA GLY A 368 25.46 -3.86 3.46
C GLY A 368 24.11 -4.12 4.14
N PRO A 369 23.71 -3.33 5.16
CA PRO A 369 22.36 -3.40 5.70
C PRO A 369 21.32 -2.99 4.65
N GLY A 370 20.26 -3.79 4.56
CA GLY A 370 19.17 -3.56 3.62
C GLY A 370 18.14 -2.59 4.18
N ASP A 371 17.79 -1.58 3.38
CA ASP A 371 16.75 -0.60 3.71
C ASP A 371 15.41 -1.06 3.13
N TYR A 372 14.35 -0.97 3.92
CA TYR A 372 13.00 -1.28 3.46
C TYR A 372 11.96 -0.36 4.07
N ARG A 373 10.79 -0.37 3.43
CA ARG A 373 9.55 0.16 3.96
C ARG A 373 8.50 -0.94 4.06
N LEU A 374 7.97 -1.13 5.25
CA LEU A 374 6.75 -1.91 5.47
C LEU A 374 5.54 -1.01 5.23
N VAL A 375 4.55 -1.49 4.50
CA VAL A 375 3.27 -0.80 4.30
C VAL A 375 2.15 -1.76 4.71
N VAL A 376 1.28 -1.30 5.61
CA VAL A 376 0.11 -2.04 6.10
C VAL A 376 -1.13 -1.21 5.77
N VAL A 377 -2.05 -1.80 5.02
CA VAL A 377 -3.30 -1.15 4.59
C VAL A 377 -4.48 -2.09 4.82
N GLY A 378 -5.43 -1.60 5.61
CA GLY A 378 -6.73 -2.20 5.83
C GLY A 378 -7.74 -1.71 4.79
N SER A 379 -8.60 -2.61 4.33
CA SER A 379 -9.70 -2.30 3.39
C SER A 379 -10.93 -1.68 4.07
N GLY A 380 -10.99 -1.71 5.40
CA GLY A 380 -12.13 -1.25 6.19
C GLY A 380 -13.34 -2.20 6.14
N PRO A 381 -14.38 -1.89 6.93
CA PRO A 381 -15.54 -2.79 7.12
C PRO A 381 -16.42 -2.93 5.88
N SER A 382 -16.35 -1.97 4.94
CA SER A 382 -17.13 -1.96 3.71
C SER A 382 -16.64 -2.98 2.67
N PHE A 383 -15.47 -3.58 2.86
CA PHE A 383 -14.88 -4.47 1.87
C PHE A 383 -14.27 -5.69 2.54
N ASN A 384 -15.15 -6.62 2.96
CA ASN A 384 -14.76 -7.78 3.76
C ASN A 384 -15.09 -9.12 3.10
N ALA A 385 -15.43 -9.11 1.80
CA ALA A 385 -15.71 -10.28 1.00
C ALA A 385 -15.23 -10.14 -0.45
N THR A 386 -14.96 -11.27 -1.09
CA THR A 386 -14.57 -11.38 -2.50
C THR A 386 -15.01 -12.74 -3.02
N ASP A 387 -15.55 -12.78 -4.24
CA ASP A 387 -15.86 -14.01 -4.97
C ASP A 387 -14.68 -14.53 -5.79
N ILE A 388 -13.55 -13.80 -5.78
CA ILE A 388 -12.34 -14.28 -6.41
C ILE A 388 -11.86 -15.49 -5.63
N ALA A 389 -11.51 -16.55 -6.34
CA ALA A 389 -11.01 -17.80 -5.78
C ALA A 389 -9.98 -18.43 -6.72
N GLY A 390 -9.18 -19.37 -6.23
CA GLY A 390 -8.23 -20.10 -7.05
C GLY A 390 -7.06 -20.64 -6.24
N ALA A 391 -6.13 -21.32 -6.90
CA ALA A 391 -4.97 -21.93 -6.24
C ALA A 391 -4.01 -20.88 -5.63
N HIS A 392 -4.10 -19.60 -6.04
CA HIS A 392 -3.35 -18.52 -5.41
C HIS A 392 -3.84 -18.16 -4.01
N GLN A 393 -5.05 -18.59 -3.62
CA GLN A 393 -5.56 -18.42 -2.27
C GLN A 393 -5.18 -19.63 -1.41
N VAL A 394 -4.13 -19.48 -0.61
CA VAL A 394 -3.63 -20.55 0.25
C VAL A 394 -4.37 -20.51 1.58
N ARG A 395 -5.01 -21.62 1.94
CA ARG A 395 -5.49 -21.86 3.30
C ARG A 395 -4.33 -22.21 4.20
N GLN A 396 -4.18 -21.48 5.30
CA GLN A 396 -3.29 -21.92 6.37
C GLN A 396 -3.85 -23.23 6.94
N GLN A 397 -3.02 -24.27 6.96
CA GLN A 397 -3.38 -25.46 7.71
C GLN A 397 -3.45 -25.10 9.19
N PRO A 398 -4.51 -25.48 9.91
CA PRO A 398 -4.51 -25.33 11.36
C PRO A 398 -3.28 -26.06 11.89
N THR A 399 -2.40 -25.36 12.60
CA THR A 399 -1.30 -26.00 13.30
C THR A 399 -1.93 -26.90 14.36
N THR A 400 -1.90 -28.22 14.12
CA THR A 400 -2.26 -29.20 15.14
C THR A 400 -1.32 -29.00 16.31
N LYS A 401 -1.88 -28.53 17.43
CA LYS A 401 -1.15 -28.35 18.70
C LYS A 401 -0.75 -29.69 19.30
#